data_AF-A0A959ENT3-F1
#
_entry.id   AF-A0A959ENT3-F1
#
_cell.length_a   1.000
_cell.length_b   1.000
_cell.length_c   1.000
_cell.angle_alpha   90.00
_cell.angle_beta   90.00
_cell.angle_gamma   90.00
#
_symmetry.space_group_name_H-M   'P 1'
#
loop_
_entity.id
_entity.type
_entity.pdbx_description
1 polymer ?
#
loop_
_entity_poly.entity_id
_entity_poly.type
_entity_poly.pdbx_seq_one_letter_code
_entity_poly.pdbx_strand_id
1 'polypeptide(L)'
;MFLLEILHLRGHALAADRRFPEAAVVYDTAQALIDRYRLDFQTEGSKMQFGKIARRVYQGAVALCVQRQEIDKAYELSEKSRSFTLLEAMKHEKALQELRIAPELIEADRRFRTEIRYREATYLEVNDEREKIAIRDEIRLLRDSLGRNQRQLEQNADYRALAVRPSAVPVRQLARKVLDRDQVLVEYFIGAEQLTIFTASRNSAIRAQRVDIGEQELEGLIDSMVAAIRVDQTGNSFVPFARRLYELLWQPVVAEVGQLRAVIIPDGKLNYLPFGALLEGEVDGLGSDYVRYPFLIKSTPFSICYSASILQEMKTRQPVRKAGLLAMAPAFPEPYLLSDTQWEMESIAGLFGKNVDTLSGSPATLGQFLRRVNGRSYDWIHLATHGEANSRQPSHSWVSFSQQGLPFDPAEKLFAYQLLGLKLDGASVTLSACETNYGPLKRGEGLLTLARGFAHAGAKKILCTYWKVPQQSTPKIMKGFYERAKG
;
A
#
# COMPACT_ATOMS: atom_id res chain seq x y z
N MET A 1 11.20 -9.19 -23.40
CA MET A 1 11.49 -7.88 -22.78
C MET A 1 11.94 -6.85 -23.82
N PHE A 2 12.98 -7.09 -24.62
CA PHE A 2 13.45 -6.16 -25.67
C PHE A 2 12.37 -5.61 -26.62
N LEU A 3 11.41 -6.45 -27.02
CA LEU A 3 10.31 -6.01 -27.89
C LEU A 3 9.47 -4.87 -27.30
N LEU A 4 9.22 -4.87 -25.98
CA LEU A 4 8.43 -3.81 -25.33
C LEU A 4 9.18 -2.47 -25.34
N GLU A 5 10.51 -2.52 -25.20
CA GLU A 5 11.35 -1.32 -25.25
C GLU A 5 11.39 -0.74 -26.67
N ILE A 6 11.51 -1.59 -27.69
CA ILE A 6 11.43 -1.18 -29.09
C ILE A 6 10.07 -0.54 -29.39
N LEU A 7 8.97 -1.15 -28.94
CA LEU A 7 7.63 -0.60 -29.13
C LEU A 7 7.47 0.74 -28.39
N HIS A 8 7.99 0.86 -27.17
CA HIS A 8 7.97 2.12 -26.42
C HIS A 8 8.71 3.24 -27.17
N LEU A 9 9.94 2.99 -27.61
CA LEU A 9 10.75 3.98 -28.33
C LEU A 9 10.10 4.37 -29.67
N ARG A 10 9.57 3.40 -30.42
CA ARG A 10 8.84 3.65 -31.66
C ARG A 10 7.58 4.48 -31.42
N GLY A 11 6.78 4.13 -30.42
CA GLY A 11 5.57 4.87 -30.06
C GLY A 11 5.89 6.30 -29.64
N HIS A 12 6.97 6.49 -28.89
CA HIS A 12 7.42 7.81 -28.45
C HIS A 12 7.90 8.68 -29.63
N ALA A 13 8.73 8.12 -30.52
CA ALA A 13 9.19 8.83 -31.73
C ALA A 13 8.01 9.25 -32.63
N LEU A 14 7.06 8.34 -32.87
CA LEU A 14 5.85 8.66 -33.64
C LEU A 14 5.01 9.76 -32.97
N ALA A 15 4.88 9.74 -31.64
CA ALA A 15 4.17 10.78 -30.92
C ALA A 15 4.88 12.14 -31.00
N ALA A 16 6.22 12.16 -30.90
CA ALA A 16 7.03 13.38 -31.07
C ALA A 16 6.86 13.98 -32.47
N ASP A 17 6.79 13.14 -33.51
CA ASP A 17 6.51 13.54 -34.90
C ASP A 17 5.03 13.88 -35.15
N ARG A 18 4.18 13.93 -34.11
CA ARG A 18 2.73 14.16 -34.18
C ARG A 18 1.97 13.13 -35.02
N ARG A 19 2.56 11.95 -35.25
CA ARG A 19 1.95 10.79 -35.94
C ARG A 19 1.10 9.98 -34.97
N PHE A 20 0.13 10.65 -34.35
CA PHE A 20 -0.63 10.12 -33.22
C PHE A 20 -1.41 8.82 -33.51
N PRO A 21 -2.06 8.63 -34.68
CA PRO A 21 -2.74 7.37 -34.98
C PRO A 21 -1.79 6.17 -35.00
N GLU A 22 -0.61 6.32 -35.60
CA GLU A 22 0.39 5.25 -35.63
C GLU A 22 1.00 4.99 -34.25
N ALA A 23 1.26 6.06 -33.49
CA ALA A 23 1.72 5.93 -32.10
C ALA A 23 0.69 5.15 -31.24
N ALA A 24 -0.61 5.42 -31.42
CA ALA A 24 -1.68 4.73 -30.71
C ALA A 24 -1.71 3.23 -31.03
N VAL A 25 -1.60 2.85 -32.31
CA VAL A 25 -1.51 1.43 -32.72
C VAL A 25 -0.32 0.73 -32.08
N VAL A 26 0.84 1.40 -32.03
CA VAL A 26 2.05 0.84 -31.39
C VAL A 26 1.84 0.61 -29.90
N TYR A 27 1.27 1.58 -29.18
CA TYR A 27 0.99 1.43 -27.75
C TYR A 27 -0.11 0.40 -27.44
N ASP A 28 -1.16 0.31 -28.26
CA ASP A 28 -2.20 -0.72 -28.12
C ASP A 28 -1.62 -2.13 -28.32
N THR A 29 -0.71 -2.28 -29.29
CA THR A 29 0.04 -3.53 -29.52
C THR A 29 0.93 -3.87 -28.31
N ALA A 30 1.64 -2.88 -27.78
CA ALA A 30 2.49 -3.07 -26.60
C ALA A 30 1.66 -3.45 -25.36
N GLN A 31 0.48 -2.87 -25.19
CA GLN A 31 -0.44 -3.21 -24.10
C GLN A 31 -0.93 -4.65 -24.21
N ALA A 32 -1.38 -5.10 -25.39
CA ALA A 32 -1.82 -6.48 -25.58
C ALA A 32 -0.69 -7.48 -25.26
N LEU A 33 0.56 -7.13 -25.58
CA LEU A 33 1.72 -7.93 -25.23
C LEU A 33 2.00 -7.94 -23.72
N ILE A 34 1.82 -6.81 -23.03
CA ILE A 34 1.93 -6.71 -21.57
C ILE A 34 0.90 -7.61 -20.90
N ASP A 35 -0.36 -7.54 -21.33
CA ASP A 35 -1.46 -8.32 -20.77
C ASP A 35 -1.20 -9.83 -20.92
N ARG A 36 -0.60 -10.26 -22.04
CA ARG A 36 -0.17 -11.65 -22.25
C ARG A 36 1.00 -12.06 -21.35
N TYR A 37 2.10 -11.30 -21.36
CA TYR A 37 3.28 -11.65 -20.58
C TYR A 37 3.05 -11.66 -19.07
N ARG A 38 2.11 -10.84 -18.56
CA ARG A 38 1.75 -10.85 -17.13
C ARG A 38 1.32 -12.24 -16.65
N LEU A 39 0.66 -13.02 -17.50
CA LEU A 39 0.18 -14.36 -17.17
C LEU A 39 1.29 -15.42 -17.20
N ASP A 40 2.41 -15.15 -17.89
CA ASP A 40 3.50 -16.10 -18.06
C ASP A 40 4.48 -16.12 -16.86
N PHE A 41 4.50 -15.06 -16.04
CA PHE A 41 5.40 -14.99 -14.89
C PHE A 41 4.84 -15.72 -13.68
N GLN A 42 5.61 -16.66 -13.13
CA GLN A 42 5.21 -17.46 -11.96
C GLN A 42 5.63 -16.85 -10.62
N THR A 43 6.74 -16.09 -10.58
CA THR A 43 7.25 -15.53 -9.33
C THR A 43 6.93 -14.04 -9.18
N GLU A 44 6.66 -13.60 -7.94
CA GLU A 44 6.43 -12.20 -7.63
C GLU A 44 7.63 -11.31 -8.03
N GLY A 45 8.87 -11.80 -7.81
CA GLY A 45 10.07 -11.07 -8.21
C GLY A 45 10.14 -10.82 -9.72
N SER A 46 9.85 -11.83 -10.54
CA SER A 46 9.80 -11.68 -12.00
C SER A 46 8.69 -10.71 -12.44
N LYS A 47 7.50 -10.80 -11.82
CA LYS A 47 6.38 -9.88 -12.07
C LYS A 47 6.76 -8.42 -11.76
N MET A 48 7.43 -8.19 -10.64
CA MET A 48 7.90 -6.86 -10.26
C MET A 48 8.94 -6.29 -11.23
N GLN A 49 9.90 -7.11 -11.69
CA GLN A 49 10.89 -6.65 -12.69
C GLN A 49 10.22 -6.33 -14.03
N PHE A 50 9.29 -7.18 -14.46
CA PHE A 50 8.49 -6.94 -15.66
C PHE A 50 7.66 -5.65 -15.55
N GLY A 51 7.07 -5.40 -14.38
CA GLY A 51 6.32 -4.18 -14.07
C GLY A 51 7.10 -2.90 -14.35
N LYS A 52 8.42 -2.89 -14.11
CA LYS A 52 9.28 -1.73 -14.43
C LYS A 52 9.32 -1.41 -15.93
N ILE A 53 9.43 -2.45 -16.76
CA ILE A 53 9.48 -2.32 -18.22
C ILE A 53 8.10 -1.89 -18.74
N ALA A 54 7.05 -2.56 -18.26
CA ALA A 54 5.67 -2.22 -18.60
C ALA A 54 5.34 -0.76 -18.23
N ARG A 55 5.83 -0.26 -17.08
CA ARG A 55 5.60 1.13 -16.64
C ARG A 55 6.05 2.15 -17.69
N ARG A 56 7.20 1.97 -18.34
CA ARG A 56 7.69 2.90 -19.38
C ARG A 56 6.73 2.96 -20.57
N VAL A 57 6.24 1.81 -21.02
CA VAL A 57 5.23 1.73 -22.08
C VAL A 57 3.97 2.51 -21.66
N TYR A 58 3.47 2.29 -20.45
CA TYR A 58 2.30 3.01 -19.94
C TYR A 58 2.54 4.52 -19.81
N GLN A 59 3.74 4.98 -19.44
CA GLN A 59 4.06 6.41 -19.36
C GLN A 59 3.88 7.10 -20.72
N GLY A 60 4.39 6.50 -21.80
CA GLY A 60 4.21 7.01 -23.15
C GLY A 60 2.76 6.94 -23.63
N ALA A 61 2.08 5.82 -23.37
CA ALA A 61 0.70 5.61 -23.77
C ALA A 61 -0.27 6.58 -23.07
N VAL A 62 -0.09 6.82 -21.76
CA VAL A 62 -0.89 7.80 -21.01
C VAL A 62 -0.65 9.21 -21.52
N ALA A 63 0.61 9.61 -21.72
CA ALA A 63 0.94 10.93 -22.26
C ALA A 63 0.27 11.17 -23.63
N LEU A 64 0.33 10.18 -24.52
CA LEU A 64 -0.34 10.23 -25.83
C LEU A 64 -1.87 10.38 -25.69
N CYS A 65 -2.49 9.59 -24.82
CA CYS A 65 -3.95 9.65 -24.62
C CYS A 65 -4.37 11.01 -24.06
N VAL A 66 -3.63 11.59 -23.11
CA VAL A 66 -3.92 12.93 -22.57
C VAL A 66 -3.76 14.00 -23.66
N GLN A 67 -2.71 13.94 -24.49
CA GLN A 67 -2.53 14.87 -25.62
C GLN A 67 -3.69 14.81 -26.62
N ARG A 68 -4.25 13.61 -26.85
CA ARG A 68 -5.39 13.37 -27.74
C ARG A 68 -6.75 13.64 -27.09
N GLN A 69 -6.80 14.11 -25.83
CA GLN A 69 -8.03 14.29 -25.05
C GLN A 69 -8.83 12.99 -24.80
N GLU A 70 -8.16 11.83 -24.88
CA GLU A 70 -8.72 10.51 -24.60
C GLU A 70 -8.58 10.18 -23.09
N ILE A 71 -9.16 11.03 -22.23
CA ILE A 71 -8.90 11.03 -20.77
C ILE A 71 -9.27 9.71 -20.09
N ASP A 72 -10.35 9.06 -20.51
CA ASP A 72 -10.75 7.78 -19.90
C ASP A 72 -9.77 6.65 -20.22
N LYS A 73 -9.25 6.63 -21.45
CA LYS A 73 -8.24 5.66 -21.87
C LYS A 73 -6.92 5.93 -21.14
N ALA A 74 -6.54 7.21 -21.00
CA ALA A 74 -5.38 7.61 -20.21
C ALA A 74 -5.51 7.13 -18.75
N TYR A 75 -6.69 7.32 -18.14
CA TYR A 75 -6.94 6.87 -16.77
C TYR A 75 -6.92 5.34 -16.64
N GLU A 76 -7.52 4.61 -17.58
CA GLU A 76 -7.49 3.15 -17.59
C GLU A 76 -6.06 2.60 -17.68
N LEU A 77 -5.23 3.20 -18.53
CA LEU A 77 -3.81 2.84 -18.67
C LEU A 77 -3.02 3.18 -17.40
N SER A 78 -3.35 4.28 -16.72
CA SER A 78 -2.77 4.63 -15.40
C SER A 78 -3.04 3.52 -14.40
N GLU A 79 -4.30 3.14 -14.20
CA GLU A 79 -4.72 2.10 -13.26
C GLU A 79 -4.11 0.73 -13.60
N LYS A 80 -4.09 0.34 -14.88
CA LYS A 80 -3.47 -0.92 -15.34
C LYS A 80 -1.97 -1.01 -15.03
N SER A 81 -1.31 0.12 -14.79
CA SER A 81 0.12 0.18 -14.53
C SER A 81 0.50 0.06 -13.04
N ARG A 82 -0.49 -0.08 -12.13
CA ARG A 82 -0.30 -0.01 -10.68
C ARG A 82 -0.60 -1.31 -9.92
N SER A 83 0.18 -1.53 -8.87
CA SER A 83 -0.01 -2.47 -7.76
C SER A 83 -0.58 -3.83 -8.18
N PHE A 84 -0.04 -4.36 -9.27
CA PHE A 84 -0.56 -5.56 -9.91
C PHE A 84 -0.40 -6.77 -8.99
N THR A 85 0.77 -6.94 -8.36
CA THR A 85 0.98 -8.12 -7.48
C THR A 85 0.11 -8.06 -6.23
N LEU A 86 -0.15 -6.88 -5.68
CA LEU A 86 -1.07 -6.72 -4.55
C LEU A 86 -2.51 -7.05 -4.92
N LEU A 87 -2.99 -6.51 -6.04
CA LEU A 87 -4.36 -6.77 -6.52
C LEU A 87 -4.57 -8.25 -6.83
N GLU A 88 -3.62 -8.89 -7.51
CA GLU A 88 -3.63 -10.32 -7.79
C GLU A 88 -3.68 -11.13 -6.48
N ALA A 89 -2.83 -10.79 -5.51
CA ALA A 89 -2.78 -11.49 -4.24
C ALA A 89 -4.07 -11.30 -3.42
N MET A 90 -4.70 -10.11 -3.45
CA MET A 90 -5.99 -9.88 -2.81
C MET A 90 -7.13 -10.67 -3.45
N LYS A 91 -7.16 -10.73 -4.79
CA LYS A 91 -8.17 -11.52 -5.53
C LYS A 91 -7.98 -13.02 -5.37
N HIS A 92 -6.72 -13.48 -5.34
CA HIS A 92 -6.36 -14.85 -4.98
C HIS A 92 -6.94 -15.23 -3.63
N GLU A 93 -6.65 -14.45 -2.59
CA GLU A 93 -7.15 -14.74 -1.23
C GLU A 93 -8.68 -14.66 -1.15
N LYS A 94 -9.31 -13.70 -1.83
CA LYS A 94 -10.78 -13.64 -1.93
C LYS A 94 -11.36 -14.90 -2.57
N ALA A 95 -10.77 -15.38 -3.66
CA ALA A 95 -11.21 -16.60 -4.33
C ALA A 95 -11.07 -17.82 -3.43
N LEU A 96 -9.99 -17.93 -2.66
CA LEU A 96 -9.82 -18.99 -1.66
C LEU A 96 -10.85 -18.93 -0.52
N GLN A 97 -11.44 -17.76 -0.25
CA GLN A 97 -12.41 -17.56 0.83
C GLN A 97 -13.86 -17.73 0.39
N GLU A 98 -14.21 -17.21 -0.79
CA GLU A 98 -15.60 -17.15 -1.26
C GLU A 98 -16.01 -18.38 -2.08
N LEU A 99 -15.06 -19.09 -2.68
CA LEU A 99 -15.33 -20.24 -3.53
C LEU A 99 -15.25 -21.54 -2.75
N ARG A 100 -15.95 -22.56 -3.26
CA ARG A 100 -15.87 -23.93 -2.75
C ARG A 100 -14.58 -24.58 -3.25
N ILE A 101 -13.49 -24.37 -2.52
CA ILE A 101 -12.17 -24.96 -2.78
C ILE A 101 -11.86 -25.93 -1.64
N ALA A 102 -11.24 -27.08 -1.98
CA ALA A 102 -10.85 -28.08 -1.01
C ALA A 102 -9.92 -27.47 0.07
N PRO A 103 -10.21 -27.65 1.38
CA PRO A 103 -9.40 -27.08 2.45
C PRO A 103 -7.91 -27.42 2.35
N GLU A 104 -7.59 -28.62 1.88
CA GLU A 104 -6.23 -29.13 1.74
C GLU A 104 -5.43 -28.32 0.70
N LEU A 105 -6.09 -27.84 -0.38
CA LEU A 105 -5.46 -27.00 -1.40
C LEU A 105 -5.19 -25.58 -0.89
N ILE A 106 -6.09 -25.05 -0.06
CA ILE A 106 -5.94 -23.74 0.58
C ILE A 106 -4.79 -23.79 1.58
N GLU A 107 -4.76 -24.81 2.43
CA GLU A 107 -3.71 -25.00 3.44
C GLU A 107 -2.35 -25.22 2.76
N ALA A 108 -2.29 -26.05 1.72
CA ALA A 108 -1.08 -26.26 0.94
C ALA A 108 -0.59 -24.96 0.27
N ASP A 109 -1.47 -24.16 -0.35
CA ASP A 109 -1.10 -22.88 -0.98
C ASP A 109 -0.45 -21.93 0.03
N ARG A 110 -1.11 -21.72 1.17
CA ARG A 110 -0.61 -20.83 2.23
C ARG A 110 0.71 -21.34 2.79
N ARG A 111 0.79 -22.65 3.12
CA ARG A 111 2.01 -23.27 3.65
C ARG A 111 3.19 -23.11 2.70
N PHE A 112 3.02 -23.44 1.41
CA PHE A 112 4.12 -23.33 0.44
C PHE A 112 4.59 -21.88 0.27
N ARG A 113 3.66 -20.90 0.20
CA ARG A 113 4.03 -19.48 0.10
C ARG A 113 4.79 -18.99 1.33
N THR A 114 4.34 -19.34 2.53
CA THR A 114 5.01 -18.97 3.78
C THR A 114 6.40 -19.61 3.87
N GLU A 115 6.53 -20.91 3.58
CA GLU A 115 7.81 -21.63 3.66
C GLU A 115 8.81 -21.09 2.62
N ILE A 116 8.36 -20.80 1.39
CA ILE A 116 9.23 -20.16 0.37
C ILE A 116 9.79 -18.84 0.90
N ARG A 117 8.94 -17.99 1.48
CA ARG A 117 9.37 -16.68 2.00
C ARG A 117 10.32 -16.80 3.19
N TYR A 118 10.05 -17.75 4.08
CA TYR A 118 10.93 -18.06 5.20
C TYR A 118 12.31 -18.51 4.72
N ARG A 119 12.37 -19.48 3.80
CA ARG A 119 13.65 -19.98 3.25
C ARG A 119 14.39 -18.92 2.44
N GLU A 120 13.69 -18.07 1.69
CA GLU A 120 14.29 -16.93 1.00
C GLU A 120 14.96 -15.95 1.96
N ALA A 121 14.43 -15.79 3.18
CA ALA A 121 15.06 -15.04 4.26
C ALA A 121 16.37 -15.69 4.69
N THR A 122 16.26 -16.97 5.08
CA THR A 122 17.38 -17.75 5.63
C THR A 122 18.53 -17.78 4.63
N TYR A 123 18.22 -17.96 3.35
CA TYR A 123 19.20 -17.94 2.25
C TYR A 123 20.09 -16.68 2.24
N LEU A 124 19.53 -15.53 2.62
CA LEU A 124 20.21 -14.24 2.59
C LEU A 124 21.01 -13.95 3.87
N GLU A 125 20.72 -14.63 4.96
CA GLU A 125 21.40 -14.50 6.26
C GLU A 125 22.55 -15.50 6.42
N VAL A 126 22.40 -16.67 5.82
CA VAL A 126 23.44 -17.70 5.80
C VAL A 126 24.65 -17.21 5.02
N ASN A 127 25.86 -17.49 5.53
CA ASN A 127 27.11 -17.20 4.83
C ASN A 127 27.72 -18.45 4.19
N ASP A 128 27.44 -19.64 4.72
CA ASP A 128 27.97 -20.91 4.21
C ASP A 128 27.36 -21.25 2.84
N GLU A 129 28.22 -21.54 1.86
CA GLU A 129 27.77 -21.76 0.48
C GLU A 129 27.09 -23.12 0.30
N ARG A 130 27.45 -24.15 1.08
CA ARG A 130 26.78 -25.46 1.00
C ARG A 130 25.37 -25.37 1.54
N GLU A 131 25.19 -24.66 2.66
CA GLU A 131 23.88 -24.39 3.24
C GLU A 131 23.01 -23.53 2.30
N LYS A 132 23.58 -22.51 1.65
CA LYS A 132 22.89 -21.75 0.60
C LYS A 132 22.39 -22.64 -0.54
N ILE A 133 23.21 -23.56 -1.02
CA ILE A 133 22.82 -24.48 -2.10
C ILE A 133 21.65 -25.35 -1.63
N ALA A 134 21.71 -25.91 -0.42
CA ALA A 134 20.63 -26.70 0.14
C ALA A 134 19.31 -25.91 0.24
N ILE A 135 19.35 -24.69 0.80
CA ILE A 135 18.17 -23.82 0.91
C ILE A 135 17.60 -23.47 -0.47
N ARG A 136 18.46 -23.23 -1.46
CA ARG A 136 18.03 -22.95 -2.84
C ARG A 136 17.29 -24.15 -3.45
N ASP A 137 17.76 -25.36 -3.21
CA ASP A 137 17.10 -26.57 -3.68
C ASP A 137 15.74 -26.79 -3.02
N GLU A 138 15.63 -26.53 -1.71
CA GLU A 138 14.35 -26.57 -0.99
C GLU A 138 13.36 -25.54 -1.55
N ILE A 139 13.80 -24.30 -1.77
CA ILE A 139 12.97 -23.25 -2.38
C ILE A 139 12.46 -23.70 -3.76
N ARG A 140 13.32 -24.34 -4.56
CA ARG A 140 12.91 -24.87 -5.88
C ARG A 140 11.81 -25.93 -5.73
N LEU A 141 12.00 -26.92 -4.85
CA LEU A 141 11.01 -27.99 -4.62
C LEU A 141 9.66 -27.43 -4.10
N LEU A 142 9.71 -26.43 -3.23
CA LEU A 142 8.51 -25.75 -2.74
C LEU A 142 7.80 -24.98 -3.86
N ARG A 143 8.53 -24.30 -4.75
CA ARG A 143 7.96 -23.61 -5.93
C ARG A 143 7.31 -24.59 -6.90
N ASP A 144 7.93 -25.74 -7.15
CA ASP A 144 7.35 -26.78 -8.01
C ASP A 144 6.05 -27.34 -7.40
N SER A 145 6.01 -27.48 -6.07
CA SER A 145 4.82 -27.92 -5.34
C SER A 145 3.72 -26.86 -5.35
N LEU A 146 4.06 -25.58 -5.15
CA LEU A 146 3.15 -24.45 -5.28
C LEU A 146 2.57 -24.37 -6.71
N GLY A 147 3.40 -24.53 -7.74
CA GLY A 147 2.95 -24.50 -9.14
C GLY A 147 2.04 -25.68 -9.51
N ARG A 148 2.19 -26.85 -8.86
CA ARG A 148 1.23 -27.96 -8.98
C ARG A 148 -0.09 -27.62 -8.29
N ASN A 149 -0.03 -27.07 -7.07
CA ASN A 149 -1.21 -26.65 -6.31
C ASN A 149 -2.01 -25.55 -7.06
N GLN A 150 -1.32 -24.56 -7.62
CA GLN A 150 -1.92 -23.50 -8.43
C GLN A 150 -2.63 -24.05 -9.66
N ARG A 151 -2.04 -25.01 -10.37
CA ARG A 151 -2.71 -25.67 -11.51
C ARG A 151 -3.99 -26.42 -11.10
N GLN A 152 -4.04 -26.97 -9.90
CA GLN A 152 -5.26 -27.59 -9.36
C GLN A 152 -6.32 -26.54 -9.01
N LEU A 153 -5.94 -25.44 -8.36
CA LEU A 153 -6.85 -24.31 -8.12
C LEU A 153 -7.42 -23.76 -9.43
N GLU A 154 -6.56 -23.63 -10.45
CA GLU A 154 -6.92 -23.16 -11.78
C GLU A 154 -7.80 -24.13 -12.56
N GLN A 155 -8.03 -25.37 -12.14
CA GLN A 155 -9.06 -26.22 -12.77
C GLN A 155 -10.47 -25.68 -12.50
N ASN A 156 -10.66 -24.99 -11.37
CA ASN A 156 -11.91 -24.32 -11.03
C ASN A 156 -12.11 -23.06 -11.91
N ALA A 157 -13.19 -23.04 -12.69
CA ALA A 157 -13.48 -21.95 -13.63
C ALA A 157 -13.76 -20.61 -12.93
N ASP A 158 -14.44 -20.64 -11.78
CA ASP A 158 -14.75 -19.45 -10.99
C ASP A 158 -13.49 -18.86 -10.38
N TYR A 159 -12.56 -19.72 -9.92
CA TYR A 159 -11.25 -19.29 -9.45
C TYR A 159 -10.46 -18.59 -10.56
N ARG A 160 -10.41 -19.16 -11.78
CA ARG A 160 -9.75 -18.49 -12.92
C ARG A 160 -10.37 -17.13 -13.25
N ALA A 161 -11.71 -17.04 -13.20
CA ALA A 161 -12.44 -15.82 -13.51
C ALA A 161 -12.19 -14.72 -12.47
N LEU A 162 -12.06 -15.09 -11.19
CA LEU A 162 -11.91 -14.15 -10.08
C LEU A 162 -10.44 -13.78 -9.80
N ALA A 163 -9.55 -14.77 -9.73
CA ALA A 163 -8.16 -14.60 -9.28
C ALA A 163 -7.16 -14.35 -10.43
N VAL A 164 -7.31 -15.06 -11.54
CA VAL A 164 -6.30 -15.07 -12.62
C VAL A 164 -6.55 -14.00 -13.67
N ARG A 165 -7.82 -13.82 -14.08
CA ARG A 165 -8.17 -12.77 -15.05
C ARG A 165 -8.32 -11.44 -14.33
N PRO A 166 -7.50 -10.41 -14.64
CA PRO A 166 -7.79 -9.07 -14.16
C PRO A 166 -9.17 -8.67 -14.70
N SER A 167 -10.19 -8.71 -13.84
CA SER A 167 -11.53 -8.24 -14.18
C SER A 167 -11.41 -6.84 -14.77
N ALA A 168 -11.72 -6.73 -16.06
CA ALA A 168 -11.81 -5.50 -16.82
C ALA A 168 -13.08 -4.74 -16.39
N VAL A 169 -13.14 -4.31 -15.13
CA VAL A 169 -14.13 -3.29 -14.76
C VAL A 169 -13.68 -2.03 -15.50
N PRO A 170 -14.48 -1.53 -16.47
CA PRO A 170 -14.13 -0.30 -17.14
C PRO A 170 -13.97 0.77 -16.08
N VAL A 171 -12.83 1.44 -16.08
CA VAL A 171 -12.39 2.22 -14.92
C VAL A 171 -13.34 3.41 -14.63
N ARG A 172 -14.11 3.86 -15.63
CA ARG A 172 -15.28 4.76 -15.45
C ARG A 172 -16.33 4.23 -14.46
N GLN A 173 -16.58 2.93 -14.41
CA GLN A 173 -17.49 2.33 -13.43
C GLN A 173 -16.85 2.25 -12.04
N LEU A 174 -15.52 2.16 -11.98
CA LEU A 174 -14.76 1.98 -10.76
C LEU A 174 -14.90 3.21 -9.87
N ALA A 175 -14.60 4.42 -10.36
CA ALA A 175 -14.81 5.64 -9.58
C ALA A 175 -16.28 5.79 -9.10
N ARG A 176 -17.26 5.43 -9.95
CA ARG A 176 -18.70 5.47 -9.61
C ARG A 176 -19.13 4.46 -8.55
N LYS A 177 -18.50 3.28 -8.53
CA LYS A 177 -18.80 2.18 -7.59
C LYS A 177 -18.01 2.30 -6.30
N VAL A 178 -16.82 2.88 -6.36
CA VAL A 178 -15.85 2.89 -5.28
C VAL A 178 -15.94 4.16 -4.45
N LEU A 179 -16.29 5.31 -5.00
CA LEU A 179 -16.37 6.56 -4.23
C LEU A 179 -17.73 6.73 -3.54
N ASP A 180 -17.71 7.20 -2.31
CA ASP A 180 -18.90 7.68 -1.63
C ASP A 180 -19.35 9.02 -2.25
N ARG A 181 -20.57 9.50 -1.95
CA ARG A 181 -21.11 10.72 -2.57
C ARG A 181 -20.33 11.99 -2.21
N ASP A 182 -19.66 11.97 -1.06
CA ASP A 182 -18.87 13.06 -0.49
C ASP A 182 -17.37 12.86 -0.73
N GLN A 183 -16.99 12.01 -1.70
CA GLN A 183 -15.59 11.71 -2.01
C GLN A 183 -15.19 12.14 -3.42
N VAL A 184 -13.92 12.51 -3.54
CA VAL A 184 -13.22 12.77 -4.79
C VAL A 184 -11.93 11.95 -4.82
N LEU A 185 -11.64 11.33 -5.94
CA LEU A 185 -10.36 10.69 -6.21
C LEU A 185 -9.37 11.73 -6.72
N VAL A 186 -8.15 11.72 -6.20
CA VAL A 186 -7.00 12.47 -6.72
C VAL A 186 -5.89 11.47 -6.98
N GLU A 187 -5.69 11.09 -8.24
CA GLU A 187 -4.69 10.10 -8.65
C GLU A 187 -3.55 10.78 -9.42
N TYR A 188 -2.33 10.57 -8.94
CA TYR A 188 -1.12 11.13 -9.54
C TYR A 188 -0.48 10.09 -10.45
N PHE A 189 -0.09 10.46 -11.67
CA PHE A 189 0.67 9.62 -12.58
C PHE A 189 1.93 10.35 -13.05
N ILE A 190 3.09 9.87 -12.61
CA ILE A 190 4.38 10.46 -12.95
C ILE A 190 4.81 9.92 -14.32
N GLY A 191 4.79 10.80 -15.33
CA GLY A 191 5.39 10.57 -16.64
C GLY A 191 6.88 10.88 -16.63
N ALA A 192 7.54 10.74 -17.79
CA ALA A 192 8.97 11.09 -17.90
C ALA A 192 9.21 12.61 -17.76
N GLU A 193 8.37 13.41 -18.42
CA GLU A 193 8.55 14.87 -18.53
C GLU A 193 7.43 15.68 -17.85
N GLN A 194 6.32 15.01 -17.48
CA GLN A 194 5.14 15.68 -16.94
C GLN A 194 4.44 14.81 -15.91
N LEU A 195 3.83 15.47 -14.93
CA LEU A 195 2.90 14.87 -14.00
C LEU A 195 1.48 15.02 -14.54
N THR A 196 0.70 13.94 -14.54
CA THR A 196 -0.74 13.98 -14.79
C THR A 196 -1.50 13.73 -13.49
N ILE A 197 -2.44 14.60 -13.15
CA ILE A 197 -3.31 14.47 -11.98
C ILE A 197 -4.72 14.19 -12.47
N PHE A 198 -5.22 12.99 -12.22
CA PHE A 198 -6.59 12.61 -12.52
C PHE A 198 -7.50 12.92 -11.34
N THR A 199 -8.66 13.50 -11.64
CA THR A 199 -9.73 13.68 -10.64
C THR A 199 -11.02 13.01 -11.10
N ALA A 200 -11.70 12.39 -10.16
CA ALA A 200 -12.98 11.73 -10.41
C ALA A 200 -13.88 11.80 -9.18
N SER A 201 -15.17 12.04 -9.38
CA SER A 201 -16.20 11.90 -8.34
C SER A 201 -17.30 11.00 -8.88
N ARG A 202 -18.20 10.55 -8.00
CA ARG A 202 -19.25 9.58 -8.35
C ARG A 202 -20.13 10.00 -9.54
N ASN A 203 -20.34 11.30 -9.74
CA ASN A 203 -21.26 11.84 -10.74
C ASN A 203 -20.58 12.72 -11.81
N SER A 204 -19.25 12.83 -11.78
CA SER A 204 -18.49 13.67 -12.72
C SER A 204 -17.72 12.82 -13.73
N ALA A 205 -17.43 13.41 -14.88
CA ALA A 205 -16.46 12.84 -15.82
C ALA A 205 -15.06 12.90 -15.18
N ILE A 206 -14.20 11.96 -15.56
CA ILE A 206 -12.80 12.00 -15.17
C ILE A 206 -12.16 13.21 -15.83
N ARG A 207 -11.42 13.99 -15.05
CA ARG A 207 -10.60 15.11 -15.56
C ARG A 207 -9.13 14.77 -15.39
N ALA A 208 -8.28 15.41 -16.18
CA ALA A 208 -6.84 15.30 -16.08
C ALA A 208 -6.22 16.71 -16.12
N GLN A 209 -5.42 17.04 -15.11
CA GLN A 209 -4.57 18.21 -15.09
C GLN A 209 -3.14 17.79 -15.42
N ARG A 210 -2.46 18.58 -16.26
CA ARG A 210 -1.05 18.39 -16.58
C ARG A 210 -0.22 19.42 -15.84
N VAL A 211 0.86 18.96 -15.24
CA VAL A 211 1.84 19.81 -14.55
C VAL A 211 3.20 19.53 -15.15
N ASP A 212 3.83 20.58 -15.66
CA ASP A 212 5.12 20.53 -16.35
C ASP A 212 6.25 20.36 -15.32
N ILE A 213 6.40 19.13 -14.83
CA ILE A 213 7.48 18.70 -13.94
C ILE A 213 7.86 17.24 -14.24
N GLY A 214 9.16 17.00 -14.42
CA GLY A 214 9.70 15.67 -14.68
C GLY A 214 9.83 14.82 -13.42
N GLU A 215 9.97 13.49 -13.60
CA GLU A 215 10.14 12.52 -12.51
C GLU A 215 11.28 12.93 -11.56
N GLN A 216 12.45 13.28 -12.09
CA GLN A 216 13.65 13.60 -11.29
C GLN A 216 13.50 14.87 -10.44
N GLU A 217 12.92 15.94 -11.00
CA GLU A 217 12.74 17.20 -10.29
C GLU A 217 11.73 17.05 -9.15
N LEU A 218 10.59 16.39 -9.42
CA LEU A 218 9.57 16.11 -8.42
C LEU A 218 10.14 15.25 -7.28
N GLU A 219 10.91 14.21 -7.62
CA GLU A 219 11.56 13.36 -6.65
C GLU A 219 12.55 14.14 -5.76
N GLY A 220 13.32 15.06 -6.34
CA GLY A 220 14.25 15.92 -5.59
C GLY A 220 13.52 16.80 -4.56
N LEU A 221 12.40 17.42 -4.94
CA LEU A 221 11.58 18.23 -4.03
C LEU A 221 11.03 17.40 -2.86
N ILE A 222 10.56 16.18 -3.14
CA ILE A 222 10.04 15.27 -2.10
C ILE A 222 11.16 14.86 -1.14
N ASP A 223 12.31 14.46 -1.67
CA ASP A 223 13.46 14.04 -0.85
C ASP A 223 13.94 15.18 0.05
N SER A 224 14.03 16.41 -0.49
CA SER A 224 14.39 17.60 0.30
C SER A 224 13.36 17.91 1.40
N MET A 225 12.06 17.83 1.12
CA MET A 225 11.02 18.02 2.14
C MET A 225 11.11 16.97 3.26
N VAL A 226 11.24 15.69 2.88
CA VAL A 226 11.29 14.58 3.85
C VAL A 226 12.58 14.65 4.69
N ALA A 227 13.72 14.98 4.07
CA ALA A 227 14.97 15.18 4.79
C ALA A 227 14.89 16.35 5.76
N ALA A 228 14.31 17.48 5.33
CA ALA A 228 14.10 18.65 6.18
C ALA A 228 13.25 18.32 7.41
N ILE A 229 12.12 17.60 7.24
CA ILE A 229 11.26 17.18 8.36
C ILE A 229 11.99 16.26 9.35
N ARG A 230 12.90 15.40 8.86
CA ARG A 230 13.61 14.41 9.70
C ARG A 230 14.81 14.99 10.43
N VAL A 231 15.56 15.87 9.79
CA VAL A 231 16.88 16.33 10.26
C VAL A 231 16.78 17.68 10.98
N ASP A 232 15.95 18.59 10.50
CA ASP A 232 15.87 19.95 11.03
C ASP A 232 14.88 20.04 12.21
N GLN A 233 15.41 19.79 13.41
CA GLN A 233 14.68 20.03 14.67
C GLN A 233 14.57 21.52 15.02
N THR A 234 15.26 22.41 14.28
CA THR A 234 15.36 23.85 14.55
C THR A 234 14.30 24.71 13.83
N GLY A 235 13.52 24.10 12.94
CA GLY A 235 12.19 24.55 12.53
C GLY A 235 12.17 25.39 11.25
N ASN A 236 11.36 24.92 10.30
CA ASN A 236 10.91 25.58 9.05
C ASN A 236 11.72 25.37 7.78
N SER A 237 12.84 24.64 7.75
CA SER A 237 13.53 24.34 6.47
C SER A 237 12.66 23.56 5.47
N PHE A 238 11.62 22.86 5.94
CA PHE A 238 10.67 22.15 5.08
C PHE A 238 9.67 23.08 4.38
N VAL A 239 9.47 24.31 4.88
CA VAL A 239 8.38 25.22 4.45
C VAL A 239 8.44 25.54 2.95
N PRO A 240 9.60 25.91 2.35
CA PRO A 240 9.68 26.19 0.92
C PRO A 240 9.29 24.98 0.06
N PHE A 241 9.73 23.78 0.46
CA PHE A 241 9.40 22.55 -0.26
C PHE A 241 7.92 22.17 -0.11
N ALA A 242 7.36 22.28 1.10
CA ALA A 242 5.95 22.01 1.36
C ALA A 242 5.03 22.96 0.57
N ARG A 243 5.42 24.23 0.45
CA ARG A 243 4.69 25.21 -0.35
C ARG A 243 4.79 24.89 -1.85
N ARG A 244 6.00 24.63 -2.34
CA ARG A 244 6.21 24.30 -3.76
C ARG A 244 5.48 23.02 -4.17
N LEU A 245 5.51 21.99 -3.32
CA LEU A 245 4.78 20.74 -3.56
C LEU A 245 3.27 20.93 -3.48
N TYR A 246 2.75 21.83 -2.65
CA TYR A 246 1.33 22.19 -2.67
C TYR A 246 0.90 22.78 -4.02
N GLU A 247 1.67 23.76 -4.52
CA GLU A 247 1.40 24.43 -5.80
C GLU A 247 1.41 23.46 -6.99
N LEU A 248 2.30 22.48 -6.96
CA LEU A 248 2.42 21.47 -8.02
C LEU A 248 1.36 20.37 -7.92
N LEU A 249 1.03 19.92 -6.71
CA LEU A 249 0.28 18.67 -6.50
C LEU A 249 -1.17 18.88 -6.12
N TRP A 250 -1.49 19.97 -5.41
CA TRP A 250 -2.82 20.18 -4.85
C TRP A 250 -3.54 21.36 -5.47
N GLN A 251 -2.84 22.49 -5.65
CA GLN A 251 -3.43 23.69 -6.22
C GLN A 251 -4.16 23.46 -7.57
N PRO A 252 -3.67 22.61 -8.50
CA PRO A 252 -4.36 22.34 -9.77
C PRO A 252 -5.72 21.65 -9.63
N VAL A 253 -6.01 21.04 -8.47
CA VAL A 253 -7.22 20.24 -8.23
C VAL A 253 -8.12 20.80 -7.13
N VAL A 254 -7.80 21.97 -6.56
CA VAL A 254 -8.59 22.60 -5.48
C VAL A 254 -10.05 22.81 -5.89
N ALA A 255 -10.31 23.20 -7.14
CA ALA A 255 -11.67 23.43 -7.63
C ALA A 255 -12.48 22.13 -7.73
N GLU A 256 -11.87 21.03 -8.17
CA GLU A 256 -12.49 19.71 -8.22
C GLU A 256 -12.69 19.08 -6.84
N VAL A 257 -11.76 19.34 -5.91
CA VAL A 257 -11.85 18.82 -4.54
C VAL A 257 -12.88 19.57 -3.72
N GLY A 258 -12.85 20.91 -3.73
CA GLY A 258 -13.77 21.74 -2.97
C GLY A 258 -13.82 21.34 -1.49
N GLN A 259 -15.02 20.98 -1.01
CA GLN A 259 -15.27 20.54 0.37
C GLN A 259 -15.43 19.01 0.49
N LEU A 260 -15.06 18.26 -0.55
CA LEU A 260 -15.17 16.80 -0.56
C LEU A 260 -14.01 16.16 0.21
N ARG A 261 -14.21 14.93 0.66
CA ARG A 261 -13.13 14.11 1.23
C ARG A 261 -12.30 13.51 0.09
N ALA A 262 -10.99 13.71 0.12
CA ALA A 262 -10.12 13.18 -0.92
C ALA A 262 -9.70 11.73 -0.68
N VAL A 263 -9.62 10.96 -1.74
CA VAL A 263 -8.92 9.68 -1.81
C VAL A 263 -7.71 9.89 -2.70
N ILE A 264 -6.53 9.91 -2.10
CA ILE A 264 -5.27 10.16 -2.79
C ILE A 264 -4.66 8.84 -3.24
N ILE A 265 -4.32 8.72 -4.53
CA ILE A 265 -3.55 7.62 -5.08
C ILE A 265 -2.21 8.17 -5.56
N PRO A 266 -1.13 8.02 -4.76
CA PRO A 266 0.19 8.50 -5.13
C PRO A 266 0.86 7.58 -6.18
N ASP A 267 1.89 8.10 -6.83
CA ASP A 267 2.78 7.36 -7.71
C ASP A 267 4.24 7.66 -7.38
N GLY A 268 5.13 6.70 -7.67
CA GLY A 268 6.55 6.86 -7.41
C GLY A 268 6.84 7.35 -5.98
N LYS A 269 7.73 8.34 -5.84
CA LYS A 269 8.10 8.90 -4.54
C LYS A 269 7.00 9.71 -3.85
N LEU A 270 5.88 10.04 -4.52
CA LEU A 270 4.74 10.64 -3.82
C LEU A 270 4.19 9.74 -2.71
N ASN A 271 4.48 8.44 -2.75
CA ASN A 271 4.14 7.54 -1.65
C ASN A 271 4.86 7.90 -0.33
N TYR A 272 6.01 8.57 -0.39
CA TYR A 272 6.76 9.03 0.79
C TYR A 272 6.35 10.43 1.26
N LEU A 273 5.56 11.16 0.45
CA LEU A 273 5.17 12.52 0.75
C LEU A 273 4.12 12.54 1.88
N PRO A 274 4.38 13.22 3.01
CA PRO A 274 3.34 13.50 3.99
C PRO A 274 2.41 14.60 3.45
N PHE A 275 1.42 14.23 2.64
CA PHE A 275 0.46 15.18 2.02
C PHE A 275 -0.16 16.16 3.03
N GLY A 276 -0.41 15.70 4.26
CA GLY A 276 -0.97 16.54 5.31
C GLY A 276 -0.07 17.69 5.77
N ALA A 277 1.23 17.61 5.50
CA ALA A 277 2.22 18.63 5.82
C ALA A 277 2.46 19.65 4.68
N LEU A 278 1.76 19.53 3.55
CA LEU A 278 1.76 20.54 2.50
C LEU A 278 1.13 21.85 3.00
N LEU A 279 1.59 22.99 2.46
CA LEU A 279 1.18 24.32 2.93
C LEU A 279 0.35 25.07 1.88
N GLU A 280 -0.91 25.34 2.23
CA GLU A 280 -1.90 25.99 1.35
C GLU A 280 -1.61 27.47 1.08
N GLY A 281 -0.88 28.12 1.98
CA GLY A 281 -0.52 29.53 1.88
C GLY A 281 0.83 29.81 2.52
N GLU A 282 1.16 31.09 2.59
CA GLU A 282 2.37 31.56 3.28
C GLU A 282 2.27 31.33 4.79
N VAL A 283 3.43 31.31 5.44
CA VAL A 283 3.56 31.12 6.89
C VAL A 283 3.99 32.44 7.50
N ASP A 284 3.10 33.03 8.31
CA ASP A 284 3.39 34.26 9.03
C ASP A 284 4.22 33.96 10.30
N GLY A 285 5.52 34.26 10.23
CA GLY A 285 6.43 34.22 11.37
C GLY A 285 7.42 33.04 11.36
N LEU A 286 8.66 33.33 11.72
CA LEU A 286 9.73 32.34 11.93
C LEU A 286 9.63 31.83 13.37
N GLY A 287 8.84 30.77 13.59
CA GLY A 287 8.71 30.14 14.90
C GLY A 287 8.28 28.68 14.81
N SER A 288 8.23 27.99 15.93
CA SER A 288 7.84 26.57 16.03
C SER A 288 6.34 26.36 16.31
N ASP A 289 5.50 27.40 16.14
CA ASP A 289 4.06 27.32 16.37
C ASP A 289 3.31 26.74 15.16
N TYR A 290 3.50 25.44 14.96
CA TYR A 290 2.87 24.65 13.90
C TYR A 290 1.33 24.63 13.98
N VAL A 291 0.73 25.08 15.10
CA VAL A 291 -0.73 25.19 15.24
C VAL A 291 -1.29 26.25 14.30
N ARG A 292 -0.52 27.29 13.95
CA ARG A 292 -0.97 28.36 13.05
C ARG A 292 -0.73 28.09 11.57
N TYR A 293 0.06 27.08 11.25
CA TYR A 293 0.48 26.84 9.86
C TYR A 293 -0.69 26.33 9.02
N PRO A 294 -0.85 26.79 7.76
CA PRO A 294 -1.94 26.40 6.87
C PRO A 294 -1.69 25.01 6.25
N PHE A 295 -1.57 24.00 7.10
CA PHE A 295 -1.37 22.61 6.68
C PHE A 295 -2.61 22.04 6.00
N LEU A 296 -2.40 21.32 4.89
CA LEU A 296 -3.47 20.70 4.10
C LEU A 296 -4.39 19.79 4.94
N ILE A 297 -3.84 19.10 5.95
CA ILE A 297 -4.64 18.24 6.84
C ILE A 297 -5.71 18.99 7.65
N LYS A 298 -5.59 20.33 7.78
CA LYS A 298 -6.55 21.16 8.52
C LYS A 298 -7.76 21.57 7.67
N SER A 299 -7.60 21.70 6.35
CA SER A 299 -8.68 22.10 5.44
C SER A 299 -9.38 20.92 4.79
N THR A 300 -8.64 19.85 4.49
CA THR A 300 -9.12 18.77 3.63
C THR A 300 -8.95 17.41 4.29
N PRO A 301 -10.05 16.71 4.63
CA PRO A 301 -9.97 15.32 5.05
C PRO A 301 -9.57 14.44 3.86
N PHE A 302 -8.56 13.60 4.04
CA PHE A 302 -8.14 12.67 2.99
C PHE A 302 -7.75 11.29 3.53
N SER A 303 -7.74 10.31 2.63
CA SER A 303 -7.18 8.98 2.82
C SER A 303 -6.24 8.65 1.67
N ILE A 304 -5.27 7.76 1.89
CA ILE A 304 -4.32 7.33 0.86
C ILE A 304 -4.61 5.87 0.49
N CYS A 305 -4.60 5.55 -0.79
CA CYS A 305 -4.78 4.18 -1.28
C CYS A 305 -3.76 3.83 -2.38
N TYR A 306 -3.59 2.54 -2.66
CA TYR A 306 -2.61 2.02 -3.61
C TYR A 306 -3.05 2.16 -5.07
N SER A 307 -4.34 1.93 -5.33
CA SER A 307 -5.01 2.11 -6.62
C SER A 307 -6.52 2.12 -6.40
N ALA A 308 -7.27 2.60 -7.38
CA ALA A 308 -8.72 2.60 -7.25
C ALA A 308 -9.28 1.16 -7.30
N SER A 309 -8.59 0.26 -8.03
CA SER A 309 -8.93 -1.16 -8.11
C SER A 309 -8.75 -1.88 -6.77
N ILE A 310 -7.70 -1.54 -6.01
CA ILE A 310 -7.50 -2.06 -4.66
C ILE A 310 -8.53 -1.48 -3.70
N LEU A 311 -8.86 -0.19 -3.81
CA LEU A 311 -9.90 0.41 -2.99
C LEU A 311 -11.26 -0.28 -3.18
N GLN A 312 -11.59 -0.67 -4.42
CA GLN A 312 -12.78 -1.49 -4.70
C GLN A 312 -12.76 -2.78 -3.90
N GLU A 313 -11.65 -3.52 -3.99
CA GLU A 313 -11.50 -4.80 -3.31
C GLU A 313 -11.61 -4.63 -1.78
N MET A 314 -10.94 -3.62 -1.21
CA MET A 314 -11.04 -3.26 0.20
C MET A 314 -12.48 -2.87 0.63
N LYS A 315 -13.25 -2.18 -0.22
CA LYS A 315 -14.65 -1.81 0.07
C LYS A 315 -15.61 -2.98 0.00
N THR A 316 -15.39 -3.94 -0.91
CA THR A 316 -16.25 -5.13 -1.04
C THR A 316 -16.11 -6.12 0.11
N ARG A 317 -15.02 -6.06 0.87
CA ARG A 317 -14.82 -6.84 2.08
C ARG A 317 -15.78 -6.34 3.17
N GLN A 318 -16.93 -7.01 3.28
CA GLN A 318 -17.88 -6.80 4.36
C GLN A 318 -17.88 -8.01 5.32
N PRO A 319 -17.78 -7.77 6.63
CA PRO A 319 -17.85 -8.82 7.63
C PRO A 319 -19.30 -9.16 7.96
N VAL A 320 -19.55 -10.42 8.29
CA VAL A 320 -20.90 -10.93 8.59
C VAL A 320 -21.34 -10.59 10.03
N ARG A 321 -20.43 -10.61 11.01
CA ARG A 321 -20.61 -10.18 12.42
C ARG A 321 -19.25 -9.88 13.04
N LYS A 322 -19.12 -8.83 13.88
CA LYS A 322 -17.83 -8.45 14.47
C LYS A 322 -17.87 -8.15 15.96
N ALA A 323 -16.76 -8.45 16.64
CA ALA A 323 -16.41 -7.82 17.91
C ALA A 323 -16.03 -6.35 17.68
N GLY A 324 -16.18 -5.50 18.70
CA GLY A 324 -15.86 -4.08 18.58
C GLY A 324 -14.36 -3.81 18.41
N LEU A 325 -13.52 -4.36 19.29
CA LEU A 325 -12.08 -4.06 19.31
C LEU A 325 -11.24 -5.25 19.79
N LEU A 326 -10.13 -5.51 19.12
CA LEU A 326 -8.96 -6.20 19.66
C LEU A 326 -7.87 -5.15 19.89
N ALA A 327 -7.40 -4.97 21.12
CA ALA A 327 -6.30 -4.05 21.42
C ALA A 327 -5.18 -4.78 22.16
N MET A 328 -3.93 -4.59 21.73
CA MET A 328 -2.77 -5.26 22.32
C MET A 328 -1.65 -4.27 22.62
N ALA A 329 -1.09 -4.39 23.82
CA ALA A 329 0.05 -3.63 24.32
C ALA A 329 1.12 -4.58 24.90
N PRO A 330 2.05 -5.08 24.05
CA PRO A 330 3.04 -6.06 24.47
C PRO A 330 4.08 -5.53 25.47
N ALA A 331 4.63 -6.44 26.29
CA ALA A 331 5.75 -6.14 27.19
C ALA A 331 7.10 -6.34 26.50
N PHE A 332 8.06 -5.48 26.84
CA PHE A 332 9.41 -5.53 26.32
C PHE A 332 10.42 -5.40 27.47
N PRO A 333 11.62 -6.01 27.36
CA PRO A 333 12.71 -5.77 28.31
C PRO A 333 13.36 -4.40 28.05
N GLU A 334 14.06 -3.87 29.05
CA GLU A 334 14.98 -2.73 28.87
C GLU A 334 16.05 -3.03 27.81
N PRO A 335 16.50 -2.04 27.00
CA PRO A 335 16.09 -0.62 26.97
C PRO A 335 14.86 -0.35 26.06
N TYR A 336 14.12 -1.38 25.66
CA TYR A 336 13.04 -1.28 24.67
C TYR A 336 11.66 -1.08 25.30
N LEU A 337 11.56 -0.50 26.50
CA LEU A 337 10.28 -0.28 27.14
C LEU A 337 9.34 0.63 26.33
N LEU A 338 8.06 0.29 26.36
CA LEU A 338 6.96 1.10 25.84
C LEU A 338 5.98 1.43 26.97
N SER A 339 6.40 2.30 27.90
CA SER A 339 5.70 2.49 29.18
C SER A 339 4.26 3.02 29.04
N ASP A 340 3.97 3.76 27.96
CA ASP A 340 2.67 4.41 27.78
C ASP A 340 1.67 3.60 26.93
N THR A 341 2.07 2.47 26.34
CA THR A 341 1.21 1.71 25.41
C THR A 341 0.08 0.98 26.13
N GLN A 342 0.28 0.58 27.39
CA GLN A 342 -0.80 0.03 28.20
C GLN A 342 -1.89 1.08 28.44
N TRP A 343 -1.51 2.31 28.80
CA TRP A 343 -2.46 3.39 28.97
C TRP A 343 -3.17 3.74 27.64
N GLU A 344 -2.43 3.76 26.53
CA GLU A 344 -3.01 3.94 25.19
C GLU A 344 -4.11 2.91 24.93
N MET A 345 -3.78 1.62 25.08
CA MET A 345 -4.71 0.50 24.88
C MET A 345 -5.94 0.61 25.78
N GLU A 346 -5.76 0.85 27.08
CA GLU A 346 -6.86 0.95 28.05
C GLU A 346 -7.77 2.15 27.74
N SER A 347 -7.18 3.30 27.38
CA SER A 347 -7.93 4.51 27.03
C SER A 347 -8.81 4.29 25.79
N ILE A 348 -8.31 3.55 24.80
CA ILE A 348 -9.06 3.20 23.60
C ILE A 348 -10.13 2.15 23.94
N ALA A 349 -9.80 1.10 24.69
CA ALA A 349 -10.73 0.05 25.06
C ALA A 349 -11.94 0.61 25.83
N GLY A 350 -11.73 1.59 26.72
CA GLY A 350 -12.79 2.30 27.43
C GLY A 350 -13.82 2.95 26.49
N LEU A 351 -13.43 3.34 25.27
CA LEU A 351 -14.34 3.91 24.28
C LEU A 351 -15.28 2.86 23.68
N PHE A 352 -14.94 1.57 23.70
CA PHE A 352 -15.69 0.49 23.03
C PHE A 352 -16.62 -0.33 23.94
N GLY A 353 -16.65 -0.04 25.24
CA GLY A 353 -17.56 -0.68 26.20
C GLY A 353 -17.25 -2.17 26.41
N LYS A 354 -18.27 -3.04 26.40
CA LYS A 354 -18.11 -4.47 26.73
C LYS A 354 -17.63 -5.36 25.56
N ASN A 355 -17.63 -4.85 24.33
CA ASN A 355 -17.29 -5.63 23.13
C ASN A 355 -15.80 -5.49 22.77
N VAL A 356 -14.92 -5.72 23.73
CA VAL A 356 -13.47 -5.52 23.61
C VAL A 356 -12.71 -6.77 24.05
N ASP A 357 -11.66 -7.11 23.32
CA ASP A 357 -10.62 -8.05 23.73
C ASP A 357 -9.33 -7.25 23.91
N THR A 358 -8.77 -7.26 25.12
CA THR A 358 -7.52 -6.56 25.45
C THR A 358 -6.47 -7.53 25.95
N LEU A 359 -5.24 -7.41 25.45
CA LEU A 359 -4.09 -8.16 25.96
C LEU A 359 -2.94 -7.18 26.19
N SER A 360 -2.50 -7.05 27.43
CA SER A 360 -1.35 -6.22 27.81
C SER A 360 -0.28 -7.06 28.51
N GLY A 361 0.96 -6.57 28.51
CA GLY A 361 2.06 -7.20 29.23
C GLY A 361 2.42 -8.59 28.65
N SER A 362 2.95 -9.48 29.48
CA SER A 362 3.39 -10.83 29.06
C SER A 362 2.33 -11.66 28.31
N PRO A 363 1.02 -11.58 28.61
CA PRO A 363 -0.03 -12.25 27.83
C PRO A 363 -0.20 -11.81 26.37
N ALA A 364 0.31 -10.65 25.96
CA ALA A 364 0.16 -10.11 24.61
C ALA A 364 1.15 -10.73 23.60
N THR A 365 1.10 -12.06 23.46
CA THR A 365 1.98 -12.83 22.56
C THR A 365 1.42 -12.93 21.13
N LEU A 366 2.29 -13.25 20.17
CA LEU A 366 1.91 -13.50 18.78
C LEU A 366 0.91 -14.65 18.69
N GLY A 367 1.13 -15.72 19.46
CA GLY A 367 0.23 -16.87 19.50
C GLY A 367 -1.19 -16.50 19.95
N GLN A 368 -1.34 -15.54 20.88
CA GLN A 368 -2.67 -15.04 21.28
C GLN A 368 -3.30 -14.17 20.20
N PHE A 369 -2.52 -13.29 19.56
CA PHE A 369 -2.99 -12.51 18.43
C PHE A 369 -3.55 -13.39 17.31
N LEU A 370 -2.76 -14.36 16.85
CA LEU A 370 -3.14 -15.30 15.78
C LEU A 370 -4.39 -16.10 16.15
N ARG A 371 -4.48 -16.58 17.40
CA ARG A 371 -5.66 -17.30 17.90
C ARG A 371 -6.92 -16.43 17.86
N ARG A 372 -6.82 -15.15 18.22
CA ARG A 372 -7.99 -14.25 18.22
C ARG A 372 -8.44 -13.90 16.82
N VAL A 373 -7.54 -13.47 15.94
CA VAL A 373 -7.93 -13.07 14.57
C VAL A 373 -8.43 -14.24 13.74
N ASN A 374 -7.96 -15.47 14.01
CA ASN A 374 -8.49 -16.67 13.34
C ASN A 374 -9.80 -17.19 13.96
N GLY A 375 -10.06 -16.91 15.24
CA GLY A 375 -11.24 -17.38 15.96
C GLY A 375 -12.44 -16.42 15.89
N ARG A 376 -12.20 -15.13 15.62
CA ARG A 376 -13.23 -14.08 15.64
C ARG A 376 -12.85 -12.91 14.75
N SER A 377 -13.84 -12.35 14.03
CA SER A 377 -13.67 -11.11 13.27
C SER A 377 -13.84 -9.86 14.17
N TYR A 378 -13.02 -8.84 13.95
CA TYR A 378 -13.00 -7.58 14.73
C TYR A 378 -13.26 -6.35 13.85
N ASP A 379 -14.01 -5.37 14.34
CA ASP A 379 -14.19 -4.06 13.67
C ASP A 379 -12.89 -3.27 13.68
N TRP A 380 -12.20 -3.30 14.82
CA TRP A 380 -10.95 -2.60 15.04
C TRP A 380 -9.90 -3.54 15.61
N ILE A 381 -8.68 -3.43 15.10
CA ILE A 381 -7.48 -4.05 15.67
C ILE A 381 -6.50 -2.92 15.97
N HIS A 382 -6.04 -2.82 17.21
CA HIS A 382 -5.08 -1.82 17.65
C HIS A 382 -3.84 -2.52 18.21
N LEU A 383 -2.69 -2.28 17.59
CA LEU A 383 -1.39 -2.82 18.01
C LEU A 383 -0.49 -1.65 18.43
N ALA A 384 -0.26 -1.51 19.74
CA ALA A 384 0.65 -0.53 20.33
C ALA A 384 1.97 -1.22 20.71
N THR A 385 2.92 -1.22 19.78
CA THR A 385 4.09 -2.11 19.85
C THR A 385 5.30 -1.56 19.10
N HIS A 386 6.44 -2.25 19.16
CA HIS A 386 7.58 -2.01 18.27
C HIS A 386 7.30 -2.57 16.88
N GLY A 387 7.80 -1.86 15.87
CA GLY A 387 7.82 -2.31 14.50
C GLY A 387 9.11 -1.87 13.82
N GLU A 388 9.53 -2.65 12.84
CA GLU A 388 10.74 -2.37 12.06
C GLU A 388 10.51 -2.68 10.59
N ALA A 389 10.83 -1.72 9.73
CA ALA A 389 10.81 -1.89 8.29
C ALA A 389 12.16 -2.43 7.81
N ASN A 390 12.13 -3.50 7.01
CA ASN A 390 13.34 -4.06 6.41
C ASN A 390 13.45 -3.63 4.93
N SER A 391 14.28 -2.63 4.66
CA SER A 391 14.42 -2.06 3.32
C SER A 391 15.09 -3.02 2.31
N ARG A 392 15.92 -3.94 2.80
CA ARG A 392 16.61 -4.94 1.97
C ARG A 392 15.68 -6.10 1.63
N GLN A 393 14.87 -6.52 2.60
CA GLN A 393 13.91 -7.62 2.50
C GLN A 393 12.55 -7.21 3.07
N PRO A 394 11.69 -6.55 2.27
CA PRO A 394 10.44 -5.97 2.78
C PRO A 394 9.49 -6.98 3.43
N SER A 395 9.50 -8.22 2.94
CA SER A 395 8.76 -9.35 3.51
C SER A 395 9.16 -9.67 4.95
N HIS A 396 10.37 -9.26 5.37
CA HIS A 396 10.92 -9.42 6.71
C HIS A 396 10.76 -8.17 7.59
N SER A 397 9.98 -7.18 7.16
CA SER A 397 9.48 -6.15 8.08
C SER A 397 8.55 -6.81 9.10
N TRP A 398 8.56 -6.36 10.35
CA TRP A 398 7.78 -7.01 11.42
C TRP A 398 7.18 -6.02 12.42
N VAL A 399 6.15 -6.48 13.13
CA VAL A 399 5.73 -5.95 14.44
C VAL A 399 6.00 -6.99 15.52
N SER A 400 6.40 -6.53 16.69
CA SER A 400 6.75 -7.41 17.81
C SER A 400 5.54 -7.66 18.71
N PHE A 401 5.55 -8.79 19.38
CA PHE A 401 4.69 -9.13 20.51
C PHE A 401 5.56 -9.29 21.76
N SER A 402 5.00 -9.78 22.86
CA SER A 402 5.68 -9.71 24.16
C SER A 402 7.01 -10.45 24.16
N GLN A 403 8.07 -9.74 24.53
CA GLN A 403 9.44 -10.24 24.57
C GLN A 403 9.86 -10.45 26.03
N GLN A 404 10.41 -11.62 26.35
CA GLN A 404 10.87 -11.93 27.71
C GLN A 404 12.31 -11.48 27.98
N GLY A 405 13.12 -11.28 26.94
CA GLY A 405 14.55 -10.96 27.07
C GLY A 405 15.17 -10.53 25.75
N LEU A 406 16.49 -10.33 25.78
CA LEU A 406 17.32 -10.00 24.61
C LEU A 406 18.24 -11.19 24.25
N PRO A 407 18.49 -11.44 22.95
CA PRO A 407 17.84 -10.82 21.80
C PRO A 407 16.35 -11.18 21.72
N PHE A 408 15.55 -10.35 21.03
CA PHE A 408 14.12 -10.64 20.83
C PHE A 408 13.93 -11.99 20.14
N ASP A 409 12.99 -12.78 20.66
CA ASP A 409 12.58 -14.05 20.08
C ASP A 409 11.89 -13.80 18.73
N PRO A 410 12.43 -14.32 17.61
CA PRO A 410 11.78 -14.25 16.30
C PRO A 410 10.39 -14.89 16.28
N ALA A 411 10.11 -15.86 17.14
CA ALA A 411 8.79 -16.51 17.23
C ALA A 411 7.70 -15.58 17.78
N GLU A 412 8.09 -14.48 18.44
CA GLU A 412 7.18 -13.44 18.93
C GLU A 412 7.16 -12.20 18.00
N LYS A 413 7.59 -12.36 16.74
CA LYS A 413 7.49 -11.32 15.70
C LYS A 413 6.52 -11.75 14.61
N LEU A 414 5.61 -10.85 14.24
CA LEU A 414 4.77 -11.01 13.05
C LEU A 414 5.46 -10.34 11.86
N PHE A 415 6.04 -11.16 11.00
CA PHE A 415 6.67 -10.72 9.76
C PHE A 415 5.64 -10.47 8.65
N ALA A 416 5.96 -9.57 7.72
CA ALA A 416 5.07 -9.20 6.62
C ALA A 416 4.71 -10.39 5.71
N TYR A 417 5.60 -11.38 5.54
CA TYR A 417 5.27 -12.59 4.78
C TYR A 417 4.21 -13.48 5.46
N GLN A 418 4.08 -13.41 6.80
CA GLN A 418 3.08 -14.19 7.53
C GLN A 418 1.67 -13.58 7.38
N LEU A 419 1.58 -12.27 7.08
CA LEU A 419 0.31 -11.61 6.78
C LEU A 419 -0.37 -12.17 5.51
N LEU A 420 0.38 -12.85 4.63
CA LEU A 420 -0.17 -13.47 3.41
C LEU A 420 -1.21 -14.56 3.68
N GLY A 421 -1.20 -15.17 4.86
CA GLY A 421 -2.13 -16.24 5.24
C GLY A 421 -3.20 -15.81 6.24
N LEU A 422 -3.19 -14.55 6.69
CA LEU A 422 -4.08 -14.06 7.74
C LEU A 422 -5.41 -13.56 7.19
N LYS A 423 -6.45 -13.70 8.01
CA LYS A 423 -7.81 -13.26 7.70
C LYS A 423 -8.24 -12.21 8.72
N LEU A 424 -8.26 -10.96 8.29
CA LEU A 424 -8.67 -9.83 9.13
C LEU A 424 -10.11 -9.38 8.85
N ASP A 425 -10.81 -10.01 7.90
CA ASP A 425 -12.25 -9.86 7.64
C ASP A 425 -12.76 -8.41 7.61
N GLY A 426 -12.01 -7.52 6.94
CA GLY A 426 -12.39 -6.12 6.80
C GLY A 426 -12.20 -5.28 8.06
N ALA A 427 -11.31 -5.68 8.98
CA ALA A 427 -10.96 -4.89 10.16
C ALA A 427 -10.33 -3.54 9.79
N SER A 428 -10.55 -2.54 10.63
CA SER A 428 -9.75 -1.30 10.64
C SER A 428 -8.56 -1.53 11.56
N VAL A 429 -7.34 -1.48 11.02
CA VAL A 429 -6.12 -1.81 11.75
C VAL A 429 -5.35 -0.53 12.07
N THR A 430 -4.99 -0.33 13.33
CA THR A 430 -4.07 0.72 13.77
C THR A 430 -2.76 0.08 14.17
N LEU A 431 -1.70 0.43 13.45
CA LEU A 431 -0.33 0.04 13.76
C LEU A 431 0.35 1.22 14.46
N SER A 432 0.13 1.32 15.78
CA SER A 432 0.79 2.30 16.66
C SER A 432 2.21 1.78 16.95
N ALA A 433 3.04 1.81 15.92
CA ALA A 433 4.40 1.30 15.90
C ALA A 433 5.23 2.10 14.89
N CYS A 434 6.55 2.10 15.06
CA CYS A 434 7.48 2.84 14.20
C CYS A 434 7.49 2.31 12.76
N GLU A 435 7.57 3.23 11.79
CA GLU A 435 7.92 2.94 10.39
C GLU A 435 7.00 1.91 9.68
N THR A 436 5.74 1.81 10.09
CA THR A 436 4.81 0.79 9.60
C THR A 436 4.34 1.00 8.17
N ASN A 437 4.47 2.24 7.65
CA ASN A 437 4.27 2.59 6.25
C ASN A 437 5.58 2.93 5.51
N TYR A 438 6.73 2.52 6.04
CA TYR A 438 8.02 2.67 5.36
C TYR A 438 8.46 1.36 4.71
N GLY A 439 9.17 1.47 3.59
CA GLY A 439 9.64 0.34 2.79
C GLY A 439 10.15 0.79 1.43
N PRO A 440 10.80 -0.09 0.66
CA PRO A 440 11.33 0.29 -0.64
C PRO A 440 10.21 0.46 -1.66
N LEU A 441 10.33 1.51 -2.46
CA LEU A 441 9.48 1.76 -3.61
C LEU A 441 9.85 0.80 -4.74
N LYS A 442 8.85 0.10 -5.28
CA LYS A 442 8.97 -0.67 -6.51
C LYS A 442 8.12 -0.01 -7.60
N ARG A 443 8.77 0.40 -8.70
CA ARG A 443 8.09 1.06 -9.83
C ARG A 443 6.96 0.16 -10.36
N GLY A 444 5.76 0.72 -10.43
CA GLY A 444 4.54 -0.01 -10.81
C GLY A 444 3.87 -0.79 -9.68
N GLU A 445 4.50 -0.98 -8.52
CA GLU A 445 3.90 -1.66 -7.37
C GLU A 445 3.58 -0.73 -6.19
N GLY A 446 4.33 0.36 -6.05
CA GLY A 446 4.25 1.25 -4.88
C GLY A 446 5.20 0.81 -3.76
N LEU A 447 4.93 1.24 -2.53
CA LEU A 447 5.74 0.86 -1.38
C LEU A 447 5.46 -0.58 -0.94
N LEU A 448 6.53 -1.32 -0.65
CA LEU A 448 6.45 -2.63 0.02
C LEU A 448 6.56 -2.42 1.53
N THR A 449 5.43 -2.16 2.19
CA THR A 449 5.36 -1.83 3.62
C THR A 449 4.66 -2.92 4.43
N LEU A 450 4.77 -2.85 5.75
CA LEU A 450 3.98 -3.70 6.63
C LEU A 450 2.48 -3.41 6.48
N ALA A 451 2.09 -2.14 6.35
CA ALA A 451 0.71 -1.75 6.07
C ALA A 451 0.15 -2.42 4.78
N ARG A 452 0.98 -2.58 3.74
CA ARG A 452 0.60 -3.34 2.53
C ARG A 452 0.27 -4.80 2.85
N GLY A 453 1.05 -5.43 3.73
CA GLY A 453 0.78 -6.79 4.21
C GLY A 453 -0.57 -6.90 4.93
N PHE A 454 -0.91 -5.92 5.78
CA PHE A 454 -2.21 -5.87 6.46
C PHE A 454 -3.38 -5.65 5.47
N ALA A 455 -3.20 -4.81 4.45
CA ALA A 455 -4.21 -4.62 3.39
C ALA A 455 -4.46 -5.93 2.64
N HIS A 456 -3.39 -6.65 2.32
CA HIS A 456 -3.48 -7.98 1.73
C HIS A 456 -4.24 -8.96 2.64
N ALA A 457 -3.91 -9.00 3.94
CA ALA A 457 -4.52 -9.85 4.96
C ALA A 457 -6.01 -9.60 5.25
N GLY A 458 -6.64 -8.58 4.63
CA GLY A 458 -8.06 -8.30 4.87
C GLY A 458 -8.37 -6.96 5.52
N ALA A 459 -7.38 -6.16 5.90
CA ALA A 459 -7.66 -4.87 6.51
C ALA A 459 -8.34 -3.92 5.51
N LYS A 460 -9.44 -3.29 5.93
CA LYS A 460 -10.21 -2.34 5.11
C LYS A 460 -9.72 -0.89 5.27
N LYS A 461 -9.20 -0.55 6.44
CA LYS A 461 -8.58 0.74 6.75
C LYS A 461 -7.34 0.49 7.58
N ILE A 462 -6.29 1.25 7.35
CA ILE A 462 -5.02 1.08 8.06
C ILE A 462 -4.52 2.45 8.49
N LEU A 463 -4.37 2.64 9.80
CA LEU A 463 -3.66 3.78 10.37
C LEU A 463 -2.22 3.33 10.68
N CYS A 464 -1.25 4.05 10.14
CA CYS A 464 0.16 3.68 10.17
C CYS A 464 1.04 4.94 10.24
N THR A 465 2.34 4.75 10.47
CA THR A 465 3.31 5.83 10.69
C THR A 465 4.35 5.86 9.56
N TYR A 466 4.81 7.06 9.19
CA TYR A 466 5.89 7.26 8.21
C TYR A 466 7.30 7.13 8.82
N TRP A 467 7.44 7.42 10.12
CA TRP A 467 8.70 7.43 10.87
C TRP A 467 8.47 7.08 12.34
N LYS A 468 9.54 7.07 13.14
CA LYS A 468 9.48 6.82 14.58
C LYS A 468 8.65 7.90 15.28
N VAL A 469 7.61 7.50 16.00
CA VAL A 469 6.72 8.42 16.72
C VAL A 469 7.12 8.53 18.19
N PRO A 470 7.04 9.72 18.83
CA PRO A 470 7.36 9.86 20.25
C PRO A 470 6.36 9.12 21.13
N GLN A 471 6.87 8.41 22.15
CA GLN A 471 6.05 7.60 23.05
C GLN A 471 5.06 8.44 23.88
N GLN A 472 5.41 9.68 24.25
CA GLN A 472 4.60 10.52 25.14
C GLN A 472 3.39 11.21 24.46
N SER A 473 3.48 11.49 23.15
CA SER A 473 2.45 12.23 22.41
C SER A 473 1.48 11.32 21.66
N THR A 474 1.96 10.16 21.20
CA THR A 474 1.17 9.18 20.42
C THR A 474 -0.11 8.75 21.13
N PRO A 475 -0.10 8.41 22.43
CA PRO A 475 -1.32 7.93 23.11
C PRO A 475 -2.46 8.96 23.11
N LYS A 476 -2.14 10.25 23.28
CA LYS A 476 -3.14 11.34 23.26
C LYS A 476 -3.75 11.51 21.87
N ILE A 477 -2.93 11.43 20.83
CA ILE A 477 -3.38 11.50 19.43
C ILE A 477 -4.28 10.30 19.12
N MET A 478 -3.89 9.09 19.51
CA MET A 478 -4.67 7.88 19.27
C MET A 478 -6.02 7.91 19.98
N LYS A 479 -6.06 8.29 21.26
CA LYS A 479 -7.34 8.46 21.97
C LYS A 479 -8.26 9.44 21.23
N GLY A 480 -7.75 10.63 20.87
CA GLY A 480 -8.52 11.64 20.14
C GLY A 480 -8.93 11.22 18.73
N PHE A 481 -8.18 10.33 18.08
CA PHE A 481 -8.57 9.70 16.82
C PHE A 481 -9.75 8.75 17.02
N TYR A 482 -9.67 7.82 17.98
CA TYR A 482 -10.74 6.84 18.23
C TYR A 482 -12.04 7.48 18.73
N GLU A 483 -11.97 8.56 19.52
CA GLU A 483 -13.13 9.34 19.94
C GLU A 483 -13.94 9.88 18.74
N ARG A 484 -13.25 10.25 17.65
CA ARG A 484 -13.89 10.75 16.43
C ARG A 484 -14.22 9.65 15.41
N ALA A 485 -13.44 8.56 15.39
CA ALA A 485 -13.55 7.51 14.38
C ALA A 485 -14.56 6.41 14.70
N LYS A 486 -14.97 6.26 15.98
CA LYS A 486 -15.99 5.29 16.39
C LYS A 486 -17.42 5.74 16.02
N GLY A 487 -17.65 7.05 15.90
CA GLY A 487 -18.88 7.64 15.38
C GLY A 487 -18.96 7.52 13.86
#